data_AF-A0A4Y2T313-F1
#
_entry.id   AF-A0A4Y2T313-F1
#
_cell.length_a   1.000
_cell.length_b   1.000
_cell.length_c   1.000
_cell.angle_alpha   90.00
_cell.angle_beta   90.00
_cell.angle_gamma   90.00
#
_symmetry.space_group_name_H-M   'P 1'
#
loop_
_entity.id
_entity.type
_entity.pdbx_description
1 polymer ?
#
loop_
_entity_poly.entity_id
_entity_poly.type
_entity_poly.pdbx_seq_one_letter_code
_entity_poly.pdbx_strand_id
1 'polypeptide(L)'
;MVHVILQKRNEKHKSCRDSQSKSVNLSSLIEPQRILLIEENDYKWVENIKEELFEKKSGTVWLVAEKTRMSGIVGLVKCLLREPGRERVRCIFISPTKAGNGPPPFSIENPFYAPLFTKDLVMNVWRDGAWGSFRHIQIRKGVDIVLNSLSDDKFHASMRCVARNGCFVEIGKYDILMDHEIGLKLFSKSRSFIGVDLDTFFNEAGEKEAETLGEITNLVSNGIKAGVVKPLDRTVFDKNSPEEAFRYITKGIHTGKVLIKIRDEEKKLLTVPRCLPQLAVPDTLFYYNKVYIIIGGLGGFGTEVAKWIIKKGGRNLILTSRYGARTAHHYFCLKIWEEQGINVKVSTLNVVFKNEAEKLLEEASRTGPVGGIFNSALVLRDAFMSDQTAESFQEVCDPKAVATKNLDELSRKLCPSLDHFVCFSSISCGRGNAGQTNYGFANSVMEMVCEQRKRDGLP
;
A
#
# COMPACT_ATOMS: atom_id res chain seq x y z
N MET A 1 -26.76 -15.11 10.87
CA MET A 1 -25.42 -15.38 11.41
C MET A 1 -25.46 -15.17 12.91
N VAL A 2 -24.77 -15.99 13.67
CA VAL A 2 -24.75 -15.90 15.13
C VAL A 2 -23.35 -15.45 15.53
N HIS A 3 -23.22 -14.21 15.99
CA HIS A 3 -21.95 -13.74 16.54
C HIS A 3 -21.84 -14.22 17.99
N VAL A 4 -20.72 -14.86 18.31
CA VAL A 4 -20.36 -15.22 19.68
C VAL A 4 -19.50 -14.09 20.24
N ILE A 5 -20.06 -13.30 21.15
CA ILE A 5 -19.34 -12.21 21.81
C ILE A 5 -19.21 -12.57 23.29
N LEU A 6 -18.01 -12.38 23.85
CA LEU A 6 -17.83 -12.39 25.29
C LEU A 6 -18.35 -11.07 25.85
N GLN A 7 -19.53 -11.11 26.47
CA GLN A 7 -20.12 -9.91 27.06
C GLN A 7 -19.61 -9.74 28.49
N LYS A 8 -19.01 -8.58 28.81
CA LYS A 8 -18.61 -8.19 30.16
C LYS A 8 -19.86 -8.06 31.06
N ARG A 9 -19.76 -8.46 32.33
CA ARG A 9 -20.90 -8.49 33.27
C ARG A 9 -21.50 -7.08 33.48
N ASN A 10 -22.83 -6.96 33.33
CA ASN A 10 -23.64 -5.82 33.78
C ASN A 10 -24.71 -6.31 34.78
N GLU A 11 -25.09 -5.46 35.75
CA GLU A 11 -25.97 -5.81 36.89
C GLU A 11 -27.40 -6.25 36.53
N LYS A 12 -27.84 -6.04 35.29
CA LYS A 12 -29.18 -6.43 34.78
C LYS A 12 -29.33 -7.93 34.45
N HIS A 13 -28.51 -8.80 35.02
CA HIS A 13 -28.47 -10.23 34.68
C HIS A 13 -28.82 -11.13 35.86
N LYS A 14 -29.85 -10.78 36.64
CA LYS A 14 -30.54 -11.75 37.51
C LYS A 14 -31.43 -12.63 36.62
N SER A 15 -31.42 -13.94 36.84
CA SER A 15 -32.46 -14.81 36.27
C SER A 15 -33.82 -14.35 36.81
N CYS A 16 -34.90 -14.52 36.06
CA CYS A 16 -36.26 -14.28 36.53
C CYS A 16 -36.61 -15.28 37.65
N ARG A 17 -36.13 -15.03 38.87
CA ARG A 17 -36.71 -15.51 40.12
C ARG A 17 -36.68 -14.37 41.13
N ASP A 18 -37.88 -14.05 41.59
CA ASP A 18 -38.25 -13.34 42.81
C ASP A 18 -37.99 -11.83 42.91
N SER A 19 -39.04 -11.10 42.55
CA SER A 19 -39.54 -9.98 43.32
C SER A 19 -39.90 -10.44 44.74
N GLN A 20 -38.96 -10.37 45.69
CA GLN A 20 -39.22 -10.07 47.10
C GLN A 20 -37.88 -9.91 47.86
N SER A 21 -37.72 -8.77 48.52
CA SER A 21 -36.57 -8.46 49.37
C SER A 21 -36.67 -9.22 50.70
N LYS A 22 -35.74 -10.14 50.95
CA LYS A 22 -35.37 -10.57 52.31
C LYS A 22 -33.86 -10.64 52.44
N SER A 23 -33.34 -10.14 53.56
CA SER A 23 -31.94 -10.26 53.97
C SER A 23 -31.55 -11.74 54.04
N VAL A 24 -30.53 -12.13 53.27
CA VAL A 24 -30.08 -13.53 53.19
C VAL A 24 -28.88 -13.73 54.12
N ASN A 25 -29.04 -14.66 55.05
CA ASN A 25 -28.01 -15.18 55.93
C ASN A 25 -27.09 -16.12 55.12
N LEU A 26 -25.77 -15.90 55.10
CA LEU A 26 -24.85 -16.65 54.23
C LEU A 26 -24.74 -18.15 54.53
N SER A 27 -25.22 -18.60 55.70
CA SER A 27 -25.20 -20.01 56.10
C SER A 27 -26.37 -20.84 55.54
N SER A 28 -27.38 -20.23 54.92
CA SER A 28 -28.61 -20.92 54.47
C SER A 28 -28.71 -21.17 52.96
N LEU A 29 -27.59 -21.11 52.21
CA LEU A 29 -27.58 -21.23 50.74
C LEU A 29 -26.81 -22.45 50.18
N ILE A 30 -26.39 -23.38 51.03
CA ILE A 30 -25.62 -24.54 50.57
C ILE A 30 -26.56 -25.75 50.43
N GLU A 31 -27.32 -25.79 49.33
CA GLU A 31 -27.60 -27.10 48.73
C GLU A 31 -26.25 -27.79 48.43
N PRO A 32 -26.13 -29.13 48.50
CA PRO A 32 -24.88 -29.81 48.21
C PRO A 32 -24.39 -29.42 46.80
N GLN A 33 -23.31 -28.65 46.73
CA GLN A 33 -22.70 -28.24 45.48
C GLN A 33 -21.74 -29.34 45.05
N ARG A 34 -21.93 -29.84 43.82
CA ARG A 34 -21.09 -30.90 43.25
C ARG A 34 -20.21 -30.30 42.19
N ILE A 35 -18.89 -30.43 42.35
CA ILE A 35 -17.91 -29.91 41.39
C ILE A 35 -17.42 -31.06 40.54
N LEU A 36 -17.51 -30.90 39.22
CA LEU A 36 -16.94 -31.81 38.25
C LEU A 36 -15.92 -31.06 37.40
N LEU A 37 -14.66 -31.50 37.44
CA LEU A 37 -13.61 -30.97 36.60
C LEU A 37 -13.75 -31.56 35.19
N ILE A 38 -13.83 -30.69 34.18
CA ILE A 38 -13.98 -31.06 32.78
C ILE A 38 -12.63 -30.89 32.08
N GLU A 39 -11.95 -32.00 31.87
CA GLU A 39 -10.64 -32.09 31.21
C GLU A 39 -10.73 -32.92 29.92
N GLU A 40 -9.87 -32.64 28.95
CA GLU A 40 -9.97 -33.19 27.57
C GLU A 40 -9.33 -34.60 27.40
N ASN A 41 -8.75 -35.18 28.46
CA ASN A 41 -7.82 -36.30 28.30
C ASN A 41 -8.46 -37.70 28.39
N ASP A 42 -9.43 -37.94 29.28
CA ASP A 42 -9.96 -39.29 29.51
C ASP A 42 -11.50 -39.41 29.58
N TYR A 43 -12.22 -38.29 29.48
CA TYR A 43 -13.68 -38.19 29.47
C TYR A 43 -14.41 -38.89 30.63
N LYS A 44 -13.72 -39.31 31.70
CA LYS A 44 -14.35 -40.02 32.83
C LYS A 44 -15.40 -39.19 33.54
N TRP A 45 -15.29 -37.87 33.45
CA TRP A 45 -16.28 -36.92 33.95
C TRP A 45 -17.68 -37.10 33.32
N VAL A 46 -17.81 -37.75 32.16
CA VAL A 46 -19.12 -38.03 31.53
C VAL A 46 -19.99 -38.91 32.43
N GLU A 47 -19.42 -39.99 32.99
CA GLU A 47 -20.16 -40.87 33.91
C GLU A 47 -20.53 -40.14 35.21
N ASN A 48 -19.63 -39.28 35.72
CA ASN A 48 -19.93 -38.46 36.89
C ASN A 48 -21.05 -37.44 36.62
N ILE A 49 -21.13 -36.86 35.42
CA ILE A 49 -22.26 -36.00 35.02
C ILE A 49 -23.54 -36.83 35.00
N LYS A 50 -23.51 -38.06 34.47
CA LYS A 50 -24.70 -38.92 34.42
C LYS A 50 -25.24 -39.21 35.81
N GLU A 51 -24.37 -39.66 36.72
CA GLU A 51 -24.71 -39.99 38.09
C GLU A 51 -25.26 -38.77 38.86
N GLU A 52 -24.55 -37.63 38.82
CA GLU A 52 -24.93 -36.45 39.60
C GLU A 52 -26.16 -35.72 39.03
N LEU A 53 -26.29 -35.66 37.70
CA LEU A 53 -27.36 -34.89 37.07
C LEU A 53 -28.66 -35.71 36.93
N PHE A 54 -28.58 -37.00 36.58
CA PHE A 54 -29.76 -37.80 36.26
C PHE A 54 -30.13 -38.83 37.33
N GLU A 55 -29.17 -39.38 38.08
CA GLU A 55 -29.46 -40.42 39.09
C GLU A 55 -29.72 -39.81 40.47
N LYS A 56 -28.81 -39.00 41.00
CA LYS A 56 -28.89 -38.43 42.36
C LYS A 56 -29.92 -37.31 42.51
N LYS A 57 -30.25 -36.59 41.43
CA LYS A 57 -31.29 -35.55 41.34
C LYS A 57 -31.33 -34.48 42.46
N SER A 58 -30.22 -34.24 43.16
CA SER A 58 -30.13 -33.30 44.29
C SER A 58 -28.92 -32.37 44.19
N GLY A 59 -29.10 -31.08 44.51
CA GLY A 59 -28.03 -30.08 44.54
C GLY A 59 -27.59 -29.54 43.18
N THR A 60 -26.81 -28.45 43.19
CA THR A 60 -26.29 -27.78 41.99
C THR A 60 -24.99 -28.43 41.52
N VAL A 61 -24.88 -28.72 40.23
CA VAL A 61 -23.69 -29.32 39.60
C VAL A 61 -22.90 -28.24 38.87
N TRP A 62 -21.70 -27.95 39.36
CA TRP A 62 -20.73 -27.02 38.80
C TRP A 62 -19.72 -27.77 37.93
N LEU A 63 -19.79 -27.54 36.62
CA LEU A 63 -18.78 -28.01 35.67
C LEU A 63 -17.67 -26.97 35.56
N VAL A 64 -16.43 -27.36 35.80
CA VAL A 64 -15.30 -26.42 35.87
C VAL A 64 -14.21 -26.84 34.89
N ALA A 65 -13.81 -25.93 34.00
CA ALA A 65 -12.66 -26.08 33.14
C ALA A 65 -11.65 -24.95 33.43
N GLU A 66 -10.55 -25.30 34.09
CA GLU A 66 -9.53 -24.33 34.52
C GLU A 66 -8.15 -24.51 33.86
N LYS A 67 -7.83 -25.73 33.40
CA LYS A 67 -6.46 -26.09 32.95
C LYS A 67 -6.20 -25.90 31.45
N THR A 68 -7.25 -25.70 30.63
CA THR A 68 -7.13 -25.62 29.18
C THR A 68 -7.92 -24.45 28.60
N ARG A 69 -7.28 -23.72 27.67
CA ARG A 69 -7.94 -22.67 26.88
C ARG A 69 -8.88 -23.22 25.80
N MET A 70 -8.80 -24.52 25.50
CA MET A 70 -9.48 -25.18 24.38
C MET A 70 -10.72 -25.99 24.79
N SER A 71 -11.20 -25.83 26.04
CA SER A 71 -12.30 -26.63 26.55
C SER A 71 -13.60 -26.47 25.75
N GLY A 72 -14.24 -27.60 25.44
CA GLY A 72 -15.59 -27.68 24.89
C GLY A 72 -16.72 -27.41 25.90
N ILE A 73 -16.40 -27.08 27.16
CA ILE A 73 -17.37 -26.97 28.27
C ILE A 73 -18.56 -26.04 27.98
N VAL A 74 -18.34 -24.95 27.25
CA VAL A 74 -19.40 -23.99 26.89
C VAL A 74 -20.41 -24.62 25.94
N GLY A 75 -19.95 -25.45 25.00
CA GLY A 75 -20.81 -26.22 24.10
C GLY A 75 -21.57 -27.31 24.84
N LEU A 76 -20.86 -28.08 25.67
CA LEU A 76 -21.42 -29.15 26.50
C LEU A 76 -22.59 -28.66 27.35
N VAL A 77 -22.37 -27.61 28.15
CA VAL A 77 -23.42 -27.10 29.06
C VAL A 77 -24.59 -26.52 28.27
N LYS A 78 -24.37 -25.89 27.11
CA LYS A 78 -25.48 -25.44 26.26
C LYS A 78 -26.38 -26.60 25.79
N CYS A 79 -25.80 -27.78 25.56
CA CYS A 79 -26.57 -28.99 25.26
C CYS A 79 -27.29 -29.51 26.51
N LEU A 80 -26.60 -29.63 27.65
CA LEU A 80 -27.21 -30.06 28.92
C LEU A 80 -28.37 -29.17 29.37
N LEU A 81 -28.34 -27.87 29.04
CA LEU A 81 -29.45 -26.95 29.31
C LEU A 81 -30.72 -27.27 28.51
N ARG A 82 -30.66 -28.17 27.53
CA ARG A 82 -31.82 -28.67 26.77
C ARG A 82 -32.29 -30.05 27.25
N GLU A 83 -31.67 -30.59 28.29
CA GLU A 83 -31.97 -31.91 28.86
C GLU A 83 -32.72 -31.78 30.20
N PRO A 84 -33.31 -32.88 30.73
CA PRO A 84 -33.85 -32.91 32.09
C PRO A 84 -32.78 -32.59 33.15
N GLY A 85 -33.12 -31.84 34.21
CA GLY A 85 -32.16 -31.41 35.24
C GLY A 85 -31.35 -30.16 34.89
N ARG A 86 -31.64 -29.51 33.75
CA ARG A 86 -30.98 -28.28 33.27
C ARG A 86 -30.83 -27.16 34.30
N GLU A 87 -31.80 -27.00 35.19
CA GLU A 87 -31.84 -25.95 36.21
C GLU A 87 -30.71 -26.07 37.24
N ARG A 88 -30.11 -27.27 37.36
CA ARG A 88 -29.04 -27.60 38.31
C ARG A 88 -27.64 -27.42 37.74
N VAL A 89 -27.50 -27.17 36.44
CA VAL A 89 -26.17 -27.09 35.80
C VAL A 89 -25.64 -25.66 35.83
N ARG A 90 -24.42 -25.48 36.33
CA ARG A 90 -23.64 -24.24 36.26
C ARG A 90 -22.27 -24.55 35.68
N CYS A 91 -21.63 -23.59 35.03
CA CYS A 91 -20.23 -23.77 34.63
C CYS A 91 -19.32 -22.58 34.91
N ILE A 92 -18.05 -22.93 35.07
CA ILE A 92 -16.92 -22.01 35.16
C ILE A 92 -15.92 -22.39 34.08
N PHE A 93 -15.61 -21.45 33.22
CA PHE A 93 -14.59 -21.62 32.18
C PHE A 93 -13.52 -20.54 32.32
N ILE A 94 -12.31 -20.95 32.67
CA ILE A 94 -11.16 -20.07 32.77
C ILE A 94 -10.41 -20.11 31.44
N SER A 95 -10.46 -19.01 30.69
CA SER A 95 -9.97 -18.95 29.30
C SER A 95 -9.09 -17.70 29.09
N PRO A 96 -7.89 -17.66 29.70
CA PRO A 96 -6.95 -16.55 29.54
C PRO A 96 -6.41 -16.49 28.11
N THR A 97 -6.13 -15.29 27.60
CA THR A 97 -5.50 -15.14 26.26
C THR A 97 -3.99 -15.34 26.29
N LYS A 98 -3.35 -15.23 27.47
CA LYS A 98 -1.92 -15.45 27.69
C LYS A 98 -1.68 -16.47 28.80
N ALA A 99 -0.69 -17.35 28.63
CA ALA A 99 -0.31 -18.33 29.63
C ALA A 99 0.22 -17.63 30.91
N GLY A 100 -0.13 -18.16 32.09
CA GLY A 100 0.31 -17.62 33.38
C GLY A 100 -0.54 -16.49 33.96
N ASN A 101 -1.54 -15.99 33.23
CA ASN A 101 -2.39 -14.88 33.64
C ASN A 101 -3.77 -15.36 34.16
N GLY A 102 -3.83 -16.51 34.83
CA GLY A 102 -5.06 -17.11 35.34
C GLY A 102 -5.44 -16.61 36.74
N PRO A 103 -6.72 -16.73 37.14
CA PRO A 103 -7.11 -16.57 38.54
C PRO A 103 -6.52 -17.72 39.39
N PRO A 104 -6.59 -17.63 40.73
CA PRO A 104 -6.23 -18.74 41.60
C PRO A 104 -6.97 -20.04 41.22
N PRO A 105 -6.40 -21.24 41.45
CA PRO A 105 -7.09 -22.51 41.21
C PRO A 105 -8.48 -22.51 41.85
N PHE A 106 -9.44 -23.14 41.15
CA PHE A 106 -10.81 -23.15 41.59
C PHE A 106 -10.97 -23.91 42.92
N SER A 107 -11.59 -23.26 43.89
CA SER A 107 -12.00 -23.84 45.17
C SER A 107 -13.24 -23.10 45.65
N ILE A 108 -14.20 -23.83 46.24
CA ILE A 108 -15.43 -23.25 46.79
C ILE A 108 -15.12 -22.30 47.95
N GLU A 109 -14.09 -22.61 48.72
CA GLU A 109 -13.65 -21.88 49.90
C GLU A 109 -12.92 -20.59 49.53
N ASN A 110 -12.49 -20.44 48.27
CA ASN A 110 -11.72 -19.29 47.84
C ASN A 110 -12.63 -18.06 47.61
N PRO A 111 -12.39 -16.94 48.34
CA PRO A 111 -13.23 -15.73 48.26
C PRO A 111 -13.35 -15.14 46.84
N PHE A 112 -12.38 -15.40 45.96
CA PHE A 112 -12.41 -14.94 44.57
C PHE A 112 -13.65 -15.45 43.81
N TYR A 113 -14.09 -16.67 44.12
CA TYR A 113 -15.22 -17.31 43.45
C TYR A 113 -16.55 -17.10 44.19
N ALA A 114 -16.54 -16.61 45.43
CA ALA A 114 -17.76 -16.35 46.22
C ALA A 114 -18.86 -15.59 45.46
N PRO A 115 -18.57 -14.53 44.68
CA PRO A 115 -19.60 -13.81 43.93
C PRO A 115 -20.28 -14.62 42.83
N LEU A 116 -19.70 -15.75 42.38
CA LEU A 116 -20.31 -16.63 41.39
C LEU A 116 -21.50 -17.38 41.97
N PHE A 117 -21.33 -17.90 43.19
CA PHE A 117 -22.35 -18.67 43.88
C PHE A 117 -23.52 -17.80 44.31
N THR A 118 -23.27 -16.58 44.77
CA THR A 118 -24.34 -15.63 45.13
C THR A 118 -25.19 -15.21 43.93
N LYS A 119 -24.60 -15.15 42.73
CA LYS A 119 -25.29 -14.72 41.50
C LYS A 119 -26.02 -15.84 40.77
N ASP A 120 -25.66 -17.08 41.06
CA ASP A 120 -26.25 -18.30 40.50
C ASP A 120 -26.38 -18.27 38.95
N LEU A 121 -25.34 -17.78 38.27
CA LEU A 121 -25.34 -17.68 36.82
C LEU A 121 -24.95 -19.01 36.18
N VAL A 122 -25.70 -19.42 35.16
CA VAL A 122 -25.44 -20.64 34.38
C VAL A 122 -24.06 -20.66 33.70
N MET A 123 -23.61 -19.51 33.23
CA MET A 123 -22.36 -19.36 32.46
C MET A 123 -21.43 -18.35 33.10
N ASN A 124 -20.26 -18.80 33.55
CA ASN A 124 -19.23 -17.95 34.12
C ASN A 124 -17.91 -18.16 33.37
N VAL A 125 -17.61 -17.25 32.46
CA VAL A 125 -16.36 -17.28 31.69
C VAL A 125 -15.43 -16.22 32.25
N TRP A 126 -14.26 -16.62 32.72
CA TRP A 126 -13.20 -15.70 33.11
C TRP A 126 -12.21 -15.52 31.96
N ARG A 127 -11.90 -14.27 31.61
CA ARG A 127 -10.88 -13.94 30.62
C ARG A 127 -10.21 -12.61 30.99
N ASP A 128 -8.90 -12.67 31.15
CA ASP A 128 -8.00 -11.51 31.30
C ASP A 128 -8.48 -10.46 32.31
N GLY A 129 -8.74 -10.90 33.55
CA GLY A 129 -9.13 -10.02 34.65
C GLY A 129 -10.63 -9.71 34.74
N ALA A 130 -11.43 -10.19 33.79
CA ALA A 130 -12.87 -9.96 33.79
C ALA A 130 -13.69 -11.25 33.69
N TRP A 131 -14.79 -11.27 34.43
CA TRP A 131 -15.83 -12.27 34.26
C TRP A 131 -16.86 -11.82 33.20
N GLY A 132 -17.35 -12.77 32.43
CA GLY A 132 -18.35 -12.59 31.38
C GLY A 132 -19.11 -13.87 31.05
N SER A 133 -19.83 -13.85 29.93
CA SER A 133 -20.48 -15.03 29.36
C SER A 133 -20.43 -14.97 27.83
N PHE A 134 -20.26 -16.12 27.16
CA PHE A 134 -20.35 -16.21 25.71
C PHE A 134 -21.81 -16.24 25.28
N ARG A 135 -22.26 -15.21 24.57
CA ARG A 135 -23.64 -15.13 24.07
C ARG A 135 -23.67 -15.18 22.56
N HIS A 136 -24.67 -15.90 22.07
CA HIS A 136 -25.07 -15.95 20.68
C HIS A 136 -26.06 -14.81 20.47
N ILE A 137 -25.61 -13.72 19.84
CA ILE A 137 -26.52 -12.63 19.47
C ILE A 137 -27.01 -12.91 18.07
N GLN A 138 -28.30 -13.21 17.94
CA GLN A 138 -28.95 -13.38 16.65
C GLN A 138 -29.31 -12.00 16.10
N ILE A 139 -28.63 -11.57 15.04
CA ILE A 139 -29.01 -10.37 14.30
C ILE A 139 -30.27 -10.70 13.51
N ARG A 140 -31.44 -10.29 14.03
CA ARG A 140 -32.75 -10.71 13.49
C ARG A 140 -33.18 -9.97 12.22
N LYS A 141 -32.72 -8.73 12.01
CA LYS A 141 -33.14 -7.89 10.86
C LYS A 141 -32.03 -7.61 9.83
N GLY A 142 -30.78 -7.91 10.15
CA GLY A 142 -29.62 -7.43 9.39
C GLY A 142 -29.29 -5.98 9.73
N VAL A 143 -28.41 -5.34 8.96
CA VAL A 143 -28.05 -3.92 9.03
C VAL A 143 -28.34 -3.24 7.70
N ASP A 144 -28.75 -1.97 7.74
CA ASP A 144 -29.16 -1.23 6.53
C ASP A 144 -27.98 -0.94 5.61
N ILE A 145 -26.82 -0.62 6.18
CA ILE A 145 -25.58 -0.36 5.43
C ILE A 145 -24.45 -1.19 6.04
N VAL A 146 -23.72 -1.90 5.19
CA VAL A 146 -22.44 -2.54 5.53
C VAL A 146 -21.34 -1.82 4.77
N LEU A 147 -20.35 -1.28 5.48
CA LEU A 147 -19.11 -0.80 4.90
C LEU A 147 -18.04 -1.89 5.07
N ASN A 148 -17.67 -2.57 3.98
CA ASN A 148 -16.76 -3.71 4.01
C ASN A 148 -15.38 -3.37 3.46
N SER A 149 -14.35 -3.92 4.11
CA SER A 149 -12.96 -3.94 3.65
C SER A 149 -12.28 -5.30 3.86
N LEU A 150 -13.06 -6.33 4.22
CA LEU A 150 -12.59 -7.69 4.49
C LEU A 150 -12.77 -8.54 3.25
N SER A 151 -11.91 -9.56 3.09
CA SER A 151 -11.93 -10.44 1.93
C SER A 151 -12.44 -11.85 2.20
N ASP A 152 -12.68 -12.61 1.13
CA ASP A 152 -12.91 -14.06 1.13
C ASP A 152 -14.17 -14.45 1.93
N ASP A 153 -14.13 -15.50 2.76
CA ASP A 153 -15.23 -15.92 3.62
C ASP A 153 -15.86 -14.77 4.44
N LYS A 154 -15.05 -13.78 4.83
CA LYS A 154 -15.50 -12.61 5.59
C LYS A 154 -16.29 -11.63 4.71
N PHE A 155 -15.97 -11.51 3.43
CA PHE A 155 -16.76 -10.76 2.46
C PHE A 155 -18.17 -11.37 2.35
N HIS A 156 -18.26 -12.69 2.10
CA HIS A 156 -19.56 -13.36 2.02
C HIS A 156 -20.35 -13.31 3.34
N ALA A 157 -19.64 -13.41 4.47
CA ALA A 157 -20.25 -13.23 5.78
C ALA A 157 -20.89 -11.85 5.95
N SER A 158 -20.16 -10.80 5.58
CA SER A 158 -20.62 -9.42 5.67
C SER A 158 -21.83 -9.17 4.76
N MET A 159 -21.86 -9.75 3.55
CA MET A 159 -22.98 -9.62 2.61
C MET A 159 -24.27 -10.29 3.14
N ARG A 160 -24.14 -11.37 3.91
CA ARG A 160 -25.29 -12.00 4.59
C ARG A 160 -25.89 -11.11 5.68
N CYS A 161 -25.12 -10.18 6.25
CA CYS A 161 -25.57 -9.29 7.31
C CYS A 161 -26.44 -8.12 6.82
N VAL A 162 -26.45 -7.81 5.52
CA VAL A 162 -27.27 -6.74 4.95
C VAL A 162 -28.77 -7.03 5.14
N ALA A 163 -29.54 -6.05 5.57
CA ALA A 163 -30.99 -6.18 5.73
C ALA A 163 -31.71 -6.33 4.37
N ARG A 164 -33.04 -6.46 4.39
CA ARG A 164 -33.87 -6.28 3.18
C ARG A 164 -33.83 -4.79 2.80
N ASN A 165 -33.71 -4.46 1.52
CA ASN A 165 -33.53 -3.08 1.03
C ASN A 165 -32.22 -2.41 1.48
N GLY A 166 -31.29 -3.16 2.08
CA GLY A 166 -30.01 -2.61 2.55
C GLY A 166 -28.97 -2.49 1.45
N CYS A 167 -27.90 -1.75 1.75
CA CYS A 167 -26.79 -1.48 0.87
C CYS A 167 -25.49 -2.11 1.41
N PHE A 168 -24.74 -2.74 0.52
CA PHE A 168 -23.38 -3.21 0.77
C PHE A 168 -22.41 -2.30 0.03
N VAL A 169 -21.52 -1.63 0.78
CA VAL A 169 -20.51 -0.70 0.27
C VAL A 169 -19.15 -1.37 0.40
N GLU A 170 -18.55 -1.73 -0.72
CA GLU A 170 -17.23 -2.38 -0.78
C GLU A 170 -16.15 -1.34 -1.04
N ILE A 171 -15.18 -1.24 -0.11
CA ILE A 171 -13.97 -0.42 -0.28
C ILE A 171 -12.70 -1.26 -0.41
N GLY A 172 -12.79 -2.58 -0.19
CA GLY A 172 -11.72 -3.53 -0.46
C GLY A 172 -11.60 -3.84 -1.95
N LYS A 173 -10.37 -4.07 -2.41
CA LYS A 173 -10.08 -4.35 -3.83
C LYS A 173 -9.88 -5.83 -4.13
N TYR A 174 -9.59 -6.65 -3.12
CA TYR A 174 -9.14 -8.03 -3.32
C TYR A 174 -10.18 -8.89 -4.07
N ASP A 175 -11.40 -9.02 -3.54
CA ASP A 175 -12.42 -9.90 -4.13
C ASP A 175 -12.92 -9.40 -5.49
N ILE A 176 -12.95 -8.08 -5.70
CA ILE A 176 -13.28 -7.48 -7.00
C ILE A 176 -12.21 -7.82 -8.04
N LEU A 177 -10.92 -7.67 -7.70
CA LEU A 177 -9.81 -7.96 -8.61
C LEU A 177 -9.66 -9.45 -8.91
N MET A 178 -10.06 -10.32 -7.97
CA MET A 178 -10.04 -11.78 -8.14
C MET A 178 -11.31 -12.33 -8.81
N ASP A 179 -12.25 -11.45 -9.19
CA ASP A 179 -13.53 -11.82 -9.79
C ASP A 179 -14.29 -12.88 -8.98
N HIS A 180 -14.31 -12.72 -7.65
CA HIS A 180 -15.01 -13.66 -6.77
C HIS A 180 -16.54 -13.59 -6.95
N GLU A 181 -17.17 -14.77 -7.02
CA GLU A 181 -18.59 -14.89 -7.33
C GLU A 181 -19.50 -14.31 -6.24
N ILE A 182 -20.49 -13.51 -6.64
CA ILE A 182 -21.56 -13.05 -5.73
C ILE A 182 -22.85 -13.82 -6.04
N GLY A 183 -23.34 -14.59 -5.07
CA GLY A 183 -24.58 -15.35 -5.22
C GLY A 183 -25.80 -14.45 -5.42
N LEU A 184 -26.39 -14.46 -6.63
CA LEU A 184 -27.49 -13.58 -7.03
C LEU A 184 -28.74 -13.68 -6.13
N LYS A 185 -28.95 -14.83 -5.48
CA LYS A 185 -30.03 -15.03 -4.49
C LYS A 185 -30.04 -13.97 -3.39
N LEU A 186 -28.90 -13.37 -3.07
CA LEU A 186 -28.78 -12.32 -2.05
C LEU A 186 -29.56 -11.05 -2.46
N PHE A 187 -29.68 -10.77 -3.76
CA PHE A 187 -30.42 -9.61 -4.29
C PHE A 187 -31.94 -9.81 -4.30
N SER A 188 -32.46 -11.03 -4.08
CA SER A 188 -33.91 -11.29 -3.93
C SER A 188 -34.57 -10.49 -2.79
N LYS A 189 -33.77 -9.99 -1.86
CA LYS A 189 -34.21 -9.12 -0.76
C LYS A 189 -34.07 -7.62 -1.09
N SER A 190 -34.05 -7.28 -2.37
CA SER A 190 -33.91 -5.91 -2.89
C SER A 190 -32.67 -5.20 -2.34
N ARG A 191 -31.56 -5.93 -2.19
CA ARG A 191 -30.29 -5.38 -1.71
C ARG A 191 -29.56 -4.67 -2.84
N SER A 192 -28.72 -3.71 -2.50
CA SER A 192 -27.79 -3.06 -3.44
C SER A 192 -26.34 -3.39 -3.08
N PHE A 193 -25.49 -3.48 -4.09
CA PHE A 193 -24.04 -3.62 -3.95
C PHE A 193 -23.37 -2.45 -4.66
N ILE A 194 -22.49 -1.74 -3.97
CA ILE A 194 -21.79 -0.56 -4.45
C ILE A 194 -20.28 -0.78 -4.24
N GLY A 195 -19.54 -0.95 -5.33
CA GLY A 195 -18.08 -0.88 -5.29
C GLY A 195 -17.63 0.57 -5.32
N VAL A 196 -16.75 0.96 -4.39
CA VAL A 196 -16.24 2.32 -4.28
C VAL A 196 -14.74 2.30 -4.57
N ASP A 197 -14.33 2.92 -5.68
CA ASP A 197 -12.93 3.12 -6.01
C ASP A 197 -12.59 4.61 -6.07
N LEU A 198 -12.08 5.12 -4.94
CA LEU A 198 -11.66 6.51 -4.85
C LEU A 198 -10.39 6.79 -5.67
N ASP A 199 -9.54 5.80 -5.93
CA ASP A 199 -8.28 6.02 -6.64
C ASP A 199 -8.56 6.40 -8.10
N THR A 200 -9.44 5.66 -8.78
CA THR A 200 -9.88 5.97 -10.14
C THR A 200 -10.64 7.30 -10.17
N PHE A 201 -11.53 7.53 -9.20
CA PHE A 201 -12.29 8.78 -9.09
C PHE A 201 -11.39 10.02 -9.01
N PHE A 202 -10.32 10.00 -8.22
CA PHE A 202 -9.42 11.16 -8.10
C PHE A 202 -8.46 11.34 -9.28
N ASN A 203 -8.03 10.26 -9.94
CA ASN A 203 -7.05 10.33 -11.02
C ASN A 203 -7.67 10.61 -12.39
N GLU A 204 -8.92 10.19 -12.60
CA GLU A 204 -9.62 10.31 -13.88
C GLU A 204 -10.78 11.30 -13.83
N ALA A 205 -10.82 12.17 -12.80
CA ALA A 205 -11.90 13.13 -12.59
C ALA A 205 -12.07 14.06 -13.81
N GLY A 206 -13.20 13.92 -14.50
CA GLY A 206 -13.67 14.85 -15.51
C GLY A 206 -14.61 15.91 -14.93
N GLU A 207 -15.34 16.60 -15.81
CA GLU A 207 -16.28 17.65 -15.40
C GLU A 207 -17.42 17.13 -14.50
N LYS A 208 -17.87 15.89 -14.68
CA LYS A 208 -18.94 15.29 -13.86
C LYS A 208 -18.45 14.96 -12.45
N GLU A 209 -17.25 14.43 -12.34
CA GLU A 209 -16.62 14.07 -11.07
C GLU A 209 -16.28 15.31 -10.24
N ALA A 210 -16.05 16.46 -10.88
CA ALA A 210 -15.82 17.73 -10.19
C ALA A 210 -17.00 18.18 -9.31
N GLU A 211 -18.24 17.97 -9.77
CA GLU A 211 -19.44 18.26 -8.98
C GLU A 211 -19.51 17.36 -7.74
N THR A 212 -19.36 16.05 -7.92
CA THR A 212 -19.31 15.07 -6.82
C THR A 212 -18.17 15.35 -5.85
N LEU A 213 -17.00 15.76 -6.35
CA LEU A 213 -15.87 16.15 -5.51
C LEU A 213 -16.19 17.39 -4.67
N GLY A 214 -16.92 18.36 -5.25
CA GLY A 214 -17.45 19.51 -4.53
C GLY A 214 -18.38 19.08 -3.39
N GLU A 215 -19.29 18.15 -3.64
CA GLU A 215 -20.19 17.59 -2.61
C GLU A 215 -19.42 16.88 -1.48
N ILE A 216 -18.47 16.00 -1.82
CA ILE A 216 -17.61 15.30 -0.85
C ILE A 216 -16.85 16.31 0.01
N THR A 217 -16.27 17.32 -0.62
CA THR A 217 -15.51 18.38 0.07
C THR A 217 -16.41 19.16 1.03
N ASN A 218 -17.64 19.47 0.62
CA ASN A 218 -18.64 20.13 1.46
C ASN A 218 -19.06 19.26 2.66
N LEU A 219 -19.30 17.96 2.45
CA LEU A 219 -19.63 17.01 3.51
C LEU A 219 -18.51 16.93 4.55
N VAL A 220 -17.26 16.79 4.12
CA VAL A 220 -16.10 16.75 5.03
C VAL A 220 -15.96 18.07 5.78
N SER A 221 -16.06 19.21 5.08
CA SER A 221 -15.93 20.55 5.68
C SER A 221 -17.01 20.81 6.73
N ASN A 222 -18.27 20.47 6.43
CA ASN A 222 -19.38 20.60 7.36
C ASN A 222 -19.24 19.63 8.54
N GLY A 223 -18.77 18.40 8.28
CA GLY A 223 -18.48 17.41 9.31
C GLY A 223 -17.37 17.86 10.27
N ILE A 224 -16.34 18.57 9.79
CA ILE A 224 -15.31 19.18 10.63
C ILE A 224 -15.92 20.28 11.49
N LYS A 225 -16.69 21.21 10.89
CA LYS A 225 -17.36 22.30 11.62
C LYS A 225 -18.33 21.79 12.69
N ALA A 226 -19.06 20.71 12.39
CA ALA A 226 -19.99 20.07 13.32
C ALA A 226 -19.29 19.18 14.37
N GLY A 227 -17.97 18.98 14.27
CA GLY A 227 -17.20 18.13 15.16
C GLY A 227 -17.46 16.62 14.99
N VAL A 228 -18.08 16.21 13.87
CA VAL A 228 -18.27 14.80 13.51
C VAL A 228 -16.96 14.20 13.01
N VAL A 229 -16.23 14.94 12.16
CA VAL A 229 -14.92 14.55 11.65
C VAL A 229 -13.86 15.00 12.64
N LYS A 230 -13.14 14.04 13.24
CA LYS A 230 -12.08 14.29 14.22
C LYS A 230 -10.78 13.60 13.79
N PRO A 231 -9.61 14.15 14.15
CA PRO A 231 -8.34 13.47 13.95
C PRO A 231 -8.32 12.10 14.64
N LEU A 232 -7.74 11.10 13.97
CA LEU A 232 -7.53 9.77 14.53
C LEU A 232 -6.28 9.75 15.42
N ASP A 233 -6.19 8.75 16.29
CA ASP A 233 -4.94 8.44 16.98
C ASP A 233 -3.82 8.23 15.96
N ARG A 234 -2.61 8.69 16.31
CA ARG A 234 -1.47 8.70 15.39
C ARG A 234 -0.26 8.01 16.00
N THR A 235 0.33 7.09 15.24
CA THR A 235 1.69 6.59 15.49
C THR A 235 2.62 7.32 14.53
N VAL A 236 3.59 8.05 15.06
CA VAL A 236 4.45 8.94 14.26
C VAL A 236 5.86 8.38 14.22
N PHE A 237 6.39 8.16 13.01
CA PHE A 237 7.77 7.78 12.74
C PHE A 237 8.55 9.00 12.21
N ASP A 238 9.86 9.03 12.46
CA ASP A 238 10.74 10.07 11.93
C ASP A 238 10.97 9.89 10.42
N LYS A 239 11.29 10.97 9.72
CA LYS A 239 11.64 10.96 8.28
C LYS A 239 12.76 9.98 7.91
N ASN A 240 13.63 9.64 8.86
CA ASN A 240 14.74 8.72 8.64
C ASN A 240 14.35 7.24 8.87
N SER A 241 13.14 6.97 9.36
CA SER A 241 12.67 5.61 9.68
C SER A 241 11.43 5.17 8.85
N PRO A 242 11.37 5.41 7.52
CA PRO A 242 10.24 4.95 6.73
C PRO A 242 10.10 3.42 6.75
N GLU A 243 11.22 2.68 6.74
CA GLU A 243 11.20 1.21 6.78
C GLU A 243 10.52 0.69 8.05
N GLU A 244 10.83 1.27 9.21
CA GLU A 244 10.20 0.88 10.48
C GLU A 244 8.70 1.17 10.46
N ALA A 245 8.28 2.29 9.86
CA ALA A 245 6.87 2.63 9.69
C ALA A 245 6.13 1.57 8.86
N PHE A 246 6.71 1.14 7.73
CA PHE A 246 6.12 0.09 6.89
C PHE A 246 6.08 -1.26 7.61
N ARG A 247 7.17 -1.67 8.30
CA ARG A 247 7.19 -2.90 9.11
C ARG A 247 6.14 -2.86 10.22
N TYR A 248 5.88 -1.69 10.81
CA TYR A 248 4.84 -1.52 11.82
C TYR A 248 3.43 -1.68 11.24
N ILE A 249 3.17 -1.15 10.04
CA ILE A 249 1.89 -1.32 9.33
C ILE A 249 1.63 -2.80 9.05
N THR A 250 2.61 -3.54 8.52
CA THR A 250 2.48 -4.95 8.16
C THR A 250 2.14 -5.86 9.34
N LYS A 251 2.50 -5.49 10.57
CA LYS A 251 2.14 -6.26 11.78
C LYS A 251 0.64 -6.26 12.09
N GLY A 252 -0.13 -5.32 11.54
CA GLY A 252 -1.59 -5.25 11.76
C GLY A 252 -2.02 -4.93 13.19
N ILE A 253 -1.11 -4.43 14.04
CA ILE A 253 -1.37 -4.10 15.45
C ILE A 253 -1.67 -2.62 15.69
N HIS A 254 -1.63 -1.80 14.64
CA HIS A 254 -1.80 -0.35 14.74
C HIS A 254 -3.28 0.03 14.85
N THR A 255 -3.55 1.07 15.63
CA THR A 255 -4.86 1.74 15.71
C THR A 255 -4.71 3.17 15.19
N GLY A 256 -5.69 3.65 14.42
CA GLY A 256 -5.66 4.98 13.83
C GLY A 256 -4.73 5.06 12.61
N LYS A 257 -3.92 6.13 12.51
CA LYS A 257 -3.05 6.40 11.36
C LYS A 257 -1.57 6.31 11.71
N VAL A 258 -0.79 5.73 10.80
CA VAL A 258 0.67 5.75 10.84
C VAL A 258 1.16 6.91 9.98
N LEU A 259 1.95 7.82 10.55
CA LEU A 259 2.43 9.03 9.90
C LEU A 259 3.96 9.06 9.88
N ILE A 260 4.54 9.59 8.80
CA ILE A 260 5.97 9.90 8.72
C ILE A 260 6.13 11.41 8.87
N LYS A 261 6.89 11.84 9.88
CA LYS A 261 7.12 13.24 10.19
C LYS A 261 8.30 13.77 9.40
N ILE A 262 8.02 14.53 8.34
CA ILE A 262 9.04 15.17 7.51
C ILE A 262 9.62 16.42 8.19
N ARG A 263 8.75 17.19 8.88
CA ARG A 263 9.09 18.44 9.56
C ARG A 263 8.37 18.55 10.88
N ASP A 264 9.00 19.28 11.81
CA ASP A 264 8.30 19.82 12.97
C ASP A 264 7.31 20.90 12.52
N GLU A 265 6.10 20.84 13.09
CA GLU A 265 5.12 21.91 12.93
C GLU A 265 5.63 23.18 13.61
N GLU A 266 5.60 24.29 12.89
CA GLU A 266 6.02 25.57 13.43
C GLU A 266 5.07 26.05 14.54
N LYS A 267 5.61 26.71 15.58
CA LYS A 267 4.83 27.19 16.73
C LYS A 267 3.74 28.21 16.38
N LYS A 268 3.89 28.90 15.25
CA LYS A 268 2.94 29.89 14.73
C LYS A 268 2.30 29.32 13.47
N LEU A 269 1.01 29.55 13.29
CA LEU A 269 0.26 29.07 12.13
C LEU A 269 0.71 29.72 10.80
N LEU A 270 1.18 30.97 10.86
CA LEU A 270 1.68 31.71 9.71
C LEU A 270 3.17 31.98 9.91
N THR A 271 4.01 31.28 9.14
CA THR A 271 5.47 31.46 9.16
C THR A 271 6.04 31.36 7.76
N VAL A 272 7.23 31.95 7.58
CA VAL A 272 8.00 31.75 6.35
C VAL A 272 8.61 30.36 6.40
N PRO A 273 8.38 29.51 5.37
CA PRO A 273 8.92 28.15 5.36
C PRO A 273 10.45 28.16 5.45
N ARG A 274 11.00 27.47 6.45
CA ARG A 274 12.44 27.20 6.52
C ARG A 274 12.88 26.19 5.45
N CYS A 275 14.03 26.41 4.81
CA CYS A 275 14.66 25.40 3.95
C CYS A 275 15.19 24.23 4.81
N LEU A 276 14.86 22.99 4.45
CA LEU A 276 15.31 21.79 5.14
C LEU A 276 16.19 20.97 4.18
N PRO A 277 17.50 20.83 4.46
CA PRO A 277 18.34 19.91 3.69
C PRO A 277 17.90 18.47 3.99
N GLN A 278 17.75 17.68 2.93
CA GLN A 278 17.40 16.27 3.02
C GLN A 278 18.39 15.46 2.18
N LEU A 279 18.95 14.41 2.77
CA LEU A 279 19.74 13.45 2.00
C LEU A 279 18.80 12.69 1.07
N ALA A 280 19.09 12.73 -0.22
CA ALA A 280 18.35 12.04 -1.26
C ALA A 280 19.33 11.38 -2.22
N VAL A 281 18.89 10.27 -2.82
CA VAL A 281 19.63 9.66 -3.93
C VAL A 281 19.46 10.57 -5.14
N PRO A 282 20.55 10.99 -5.81
CA PRO A 282 20.44 11.83 -6.98
C PRO A 282 19.68 11.10 -8.07
N ASP A 283 18.63 11.73 -8.60
CA ASP A 283 17.91 11.25 -9.77
C ASP A 283 17.89 12.36 -10.82
N THR A 284 18.28 12.01 -12.06
CA THR A 284 18.31 12.97 -13.17
C THR A 284 16.90 13.16 -13.69
N LEU A 285 16.42 14.39 -13.62
CA LEU A 285 15.14 14.81 -14.19
C LEU A 285 15.38 15.82 -15.30
N PHE A 286 14.52 15.79 -16.31
CA PHE A 286 14.57 16.72 -17.42
C PHE A 286 13.45 17.74 -17.29
N TYR A 287 13.82 19.01 -17.29
CA TYR A 287 12.88 20.12 -17.31
C TYR A 287 12.01 20.08 -18.57
N TYR A 288 10.69 20.17 -18.36
CA TYR A 288 9.69 20.12 -19.43
C TYR A 288 9.78 21.32 -20.40
N ASN A 289 10.29 22.46 -19.93
CA ASN A 289 10.42 23.70 -20.71
C ASN A 289 11.76 23.82 -21.45
N LYS A 290 12.68 22.86 -21.30
CA LYS A 290 13.95 22.83 -22.03
C LYS A 290 13.87 21.89 -23.24
N VAL A 291 14.80 22.09 -24.17
CA VAL A 291 14.94 21.30 -25.41
C VAL A 291 16.15 20.37 -25.32
N TYR A 292 15.96 19.11 -25.72
CA TYR A 292 16.99 18.08 -25.71
C TYR A 292 17.30 17.62 -27.12
N ILE A 293 18.57 17.78 -27.53
CA ILE A 293 19.04 17.49 -28.87
C ILE A 293 19.79 16.16 -28.84
N ILE A 294 19.36 15.20 -29.65
CA ILE A 294 19.98 13.87 -29.75
C ILE A 294 20.54 13.70 -31.15
N ILE A 295 21.86 13.72 -31.26
CA ILE A 295 22.56 13.49 -32.52
C ILE A 295 22.55 11.99 -32.83
N GLY A 296 22.04 11.63 -34.02
CA GLY A 296 21.74 10.24 -34.33
C GLY A 296 20.51 9.72 -33.57
N GLY A 297 19.56 10.59 -33.24
CA GLY A 297 18.40 10.28 -32.38
C GLY A 297 17.43 9.25 -32.93
N LEU A 298 17.47 8.95 -34.23
CA LEU A 298 16.71 7.85 -34.84
C LEU A 298 17.50 6.53 -34.94
N GLY A 299 18.73 6.49 -34.44
CA GLY A 299 19.45 5.22 -34.27
C GLY A 299 18.83 4.38 -33.15
N GLY A 300 19.13 3.08 -33.12
CA GLY A 300 18.59 2.18 -32.09
C GLY A 300 18.85 2.69 -30.67
N PHE A 301 20.09 3.08 -30.37
CA PHE A 301 20.45 3.63 -29.06
C PHE A 301 19.91 5.05 -28.83
N GLY A 302 19.97 5.93 -29.83
CA GLY A 302 19.45 7.30 -29.74
C GLY A 302 17.94 7.35 -29.43
N THR A 303 17.18 6.39 -29.97
CA THR A 303 15.75 6.21 -29.69
C THR A 303 15.52 5.84 -28.23
N GLU A 304 16.34 4.97 -27.63
CA GLU A 304 16.24 4.63 -26.21
C GLU A 304 16.63 5.79 -25.29
N VAL A 305 17.63 6.60 -25.68
CA VAL A 305 17.95 7.86 -24.98
C VAL A 305 16.75 8.81 -25.01
N ALA A 306 16.08 8.94 -26.15
CA ALA A 306 14.85 9.73 -26.27
C ALA A 306 13.74 9.22 -25.32
N LYS A 307 13.47 7.91 -25.31
CA LYS A 307 12.49 7.29 -24.40
C LYS A 307 12.83 7.57 -22.94
N TRP A 308 14.10 7.46 -22.57
CA TRP A 308 14.56 7.73 -21.22
C TRP A 308 14.36 9.20 -20.82
N ILE A 309 14.71 10.14 -21.69
CA ILE A 309 14.49 11.58 -21.47
C ILE A 309 13.00 11.88 -21.27
N ILE A 310 12.14 11.33 -22.12
CA ILE A 310 10.67 11.49 -22.03
C ILE A 310 10.14 10.96 -20.69
N LYS A 311 10.55 9.74 -20.31
CA LYS A 311 10.18 9.11 -19.04
C LYS A 311 10.63 9.94 -17.83
N LYS A 312 11.76 10.63 -17.94
CA LYS A 312 12.34 11.49 -16.88
C LYS A 312 11.86 12.94 -16.92
N GLY A 313 10.86 13.27 -17.74
CA GLY A 313 10.16 14.56 -17.71
C GLY A 313 10.40 15.47 -18.92
N GLY A 314 11.32 15.09 -19.82
CA GLY A 314 11.58 15.87 -21.04
C GLY A 314 10.36 15.88 -21.95
N ARG A 315 10.06 17.05 -22.53
CA ARG A 315 8.89 17.24 -23.42
C ARG A 315 9.23 17.78 -24.80
N ASN A 316 10.40 18.40 -24.98
CA ASN A 316 10.84 18.93 -26.27
C ASN A 316 12.12 18.22 -26.71
N LEU A 317 12.03 17.47 -27.81
CA LEU A 317 13.17 16.72 -28.36
C LEU A 317 13.43 17.13 -29.80
N ILE A 318 14.71 17.25 -30.14
CA ILE A 318 15.17 17.36 -31.54
C ILE A 318 16.06 16.15 -31.84
N LEU A 319 15.60 15.30 -32.74
CA LEU A 319 16.31 14.09 -33.16
C LEU A 319 16.97 14.35 -34.49
N THR A 320 18.31 14.34 -34.55
CA THR A 320 18.99 14.48 -35.84
C THR A 320 19.17 13.12 -36.51
N SER A 321 18.92 13.08 -37.81
CA SER A 321 19.15 11.93 -38.67
C SER A 321 19.41 12.44 -40.07
N ARG A 322 20.52 12.02 -40.69
CA ARG A 322 20.91 12.39 -42.07
C ARG A 322 19.78 12.23 -43.08
N TYR A 323 18.88 11.29 -42.83
CA TYR A 323 17.85 10.90 -43.76
C TYR A 323 16.41 10.97 -43.22
N GLY A 324 16.24 11.48 -42.00
CA GLY A 324 14.94 11.49 -41.32
C GLY A 324 14.43 10.09 -40.95
N ALA A 325 13.12 9.99 -40.71
CA ALA A 325 12.42 8.74 -40.43
C ALA A 325 12.31 7.89 -41.71
N ARG A 326 12.50 6.58 -41.59
CA ARG A 326 12.54 5.64 -42.73
C ARG A 326 11.97 4.27 -42.42
N THR A 327 12.07 3.82 -41.17
CA THR A 327 11.59 2.50 -40.74
C THR A 327 10.22 2.64 -40.08
N ALA A 328 9.40 1.57 -40.14
CA ALA A 328 8.13 1.51 -39.42
C ALA A 328 8.32 1.79 -37.92
N HIS A 329 9.46 1.36 -37.34
CA HIS A 329 9.80 1.64 -35.95
C HIS A 329 9.99 3.14 -35.66
N HIS A 330 10.64 3.90 -36.56
CA HIS A 330 10.80 5.35 -36.38
C HIS A 330 9.43 6.04 -36.35
N TYR A 331 8.57 5.73 -37.32
CA TYR A 331 7.23 6.33 -37.39
C TYR A 331 6.35 5.93 -36.21
N PHE A 332 6.43 4.66 -35.77
CA PHE A 332 5.74 4.19 -34.58
C PHE A 332 6.16 4.97 -33.33
N CYS A 333 7.46 5.13 -33.08
CA CYS A 333 7.94 5.87 -31.90
C CYS A 333 7.50 7.34 -31.93
N LEU A 334 7.67 8.01 -33.08
CA LEU A 334 7.28 9.42 -33.24
C LEU A 334 5.78 9.62 -32.98
N LYS A 335 4.93 8.73 -33.53
CA LYS A 335 3.48 8.78 -33.33
C LYS A 335 3.10 8.60 -31.86
N ILE A 336 3.67 7.60 -31.18
CA ILE A 336 3.39 7.35 -29.76
C ILE A 336 3.81 8.54 -28.89
N TRP A 337 4.95 9.16 -29.19
CA TRP A 337 5.40 10.33 -28.43
C TRP A 337 4.51 11.56 -28.69
N GLU A 338 4.06 11.76 -29.93
CA GLU A 338 3.11 12.81 -30.26
C GLU A 338 1.75 12.62 -29.55
N GLU A 339 1.23 11.38 -29.52
CA GLU A 339 0.01 11.02 -28.77
C GLU A 339 0.16 11.24 -27.25
N GLN A 340 1.38 11.18 -26.72
CA GLN A 340 1.71 11.51 -25.33
C GLN A 340 1.91 13.02 -25.08
N GLY A 341 1.71 13.86 -26.09
CA GLY A 341 1.92 15.31 -26.01
C GLY A 341 3.39 15.73 -25.97
N ILE A 342 4.30 14.89 -26.46
CA ILE A 342 5.72 15.21 -26.57
C ILE A 342 5.97 15.95 -27.88
N ASN A 343 6.62 17.10 -27.80
CA ASN A 343 7.05 17.87 -28.96
C ASN A 343 8.37 17.29 -29.51
N VAL A 344 8.26 16.44 -30.54
CA VAL A 344 9.42 15.80 -31.18
C VAL A 344 9.61 16.33 -32.59
N LYS A 345 10.76 16.95 -32.86
CA LYS A 345 11.15 17.38 -34.20
C LYS A 345 12.28 16.51 -34.74
N VAL A 346 12.10 15.95 -35.93
CA VAL A 346 13.18 15.30 -36.67
C VAL A 346 13.88 16.34 -37.54
N SER A 347 15.20 16.48 -37.38
CA SER A 347 16.02 17.39 -38.18
C SER A 347 17.00 16.60 -39.06
N THR A 348 17.14 17.03 -40.31
CA THR A 348 18.11 16.47 -41.26
C THR A 348 19.40 17.29 -41.34
N LEU A 349 19.55 18.33 -40.50
CA LEU A 349 20.77 19.14 -40.41
C LEU A 349 21.96 18.29 -39.97
N ASN A 350 23.08 18.46 -40.66
CA ASN A 350 24.33 17.76 -40.40
C ASN A 350 25.29 18.64 -39.58
N VAL A 351 25.41 18.30 -38.29
CA VAL A 351 26.24 19.03 -37.32
C VAL A 351 27.76 18.95 -37.57
N VAL A 352 28.19 18.18 -38.56
CA VAL A 352 29.57 18.21 -39.09
C VAL A 352 29.87 19.56 -39.75
N PHE A 353 28.86 20.20 -40.34
CA PHE A 353 28.99 21.54 -40.88
C PHE A 353 28.59 22.58 -39.84
N LYS A 354 29.51 23.49 -39.52
CA LYS A 354 29.34 24.47 -38.43
C LYS A 354 28.10 25.36 -38.59
N ASN A 355 27.80 25.79 -39.81
CA ASN A 355 26.61 26.58 -40.14
C ASN A 355 25.30 25.80 -39.91
N GLU A 356 25.28 24.49 -40.16
CA GLU A 356 24.11 23.65 -39.90
C GLU A 356 23.96 23.31 -38.42
N ALA A 357 25.07 23.11 -37.71
CA ALA A 357 25.07 22.98 -36.25
C ALA A 357 24.53 24.25 -35.58
N GLU A 358 24.92 25.43 -36.05
CA GLU A 358 24.41 26.72 -35.57
C GLU A 358 22.90 26.83 -35.80
N LYS A 359 22.43 26.57 -37.03
CA LYS A 359 20.99 26.53 -37.35
C LYS A 359 20.22 25.56 -36.46
N LEU A 360 20.76 24.38 -36.16
CA LEU A 360 20.12 23.41 -35.28
C LEU A 360 19.92 23.97 -33.86
N LEU A 361 20.94 24.64 -33.31
CA LEU A 361 20.87 25.24 -31.98
C LEU A 361 19.94 26.46 -31.94
N GLU A 362 19.91 27.26 -33.01
CA GLU A 362 18.95 28.35 -33.17
C GLU A 362 17.50 27.82 -33.24
N GLU A 363 17.26 26.77 -34.02
CA GLU A 363 15.95 26.12 -34.10
C GLU A 363 15.50 25.58 -32.74
N ALA A 364 16.41 24.97 -31.99
CA ALA A 364 16.14 24.52 -30.63
C ALA A 364 15.76 25.69 -29.72
N SER A 365 16.53 26.78 -29.80
CA SER A 365 16.33 27.99 -28.98
C SER A 365 14.99 28.69 -29.24
N ARG A 366 14.41 28.54 -30.44
CA ARG A 366 13.05 29.04 -30.75
C ARG A 366 11.96 28.24 -30.04
N THR A 367 12.18 26.96 -29.76
CA THR A 367 11.25 26.12 -29.00
C THR A 367 11.41 26.32 -27.49
N GLY A 368 12.65 26.50 -27.02
CA GLY A 368 12.96 26.77 -25.62
C GLY A 368 14.46 26.69 -25.35
N PRO A 369 14.92 27.03 -24.13
CA PRO A 369 16.32 26.94 -23.76
C PRO A 369 16.86 25.51 -23.93
N VAL A 370 18.02 25.37 -24.58
CA VAL A 370 18.66 24.06 -24.78
C VAL A 370 19.16 23.54 -23.42
N GLY A 371 18.59 22.42 -22.98
CA GLY A 371 18.94 21.77 -21.70
C GLY A 371 19.90 20.62 -21.85
N GLY A 372 19.98 19.99 -23.02
CA GLY A 372 20.94 18.91 -23.25
C GLY A 372 21.28 18.64 -24.70
N ILE A 373 22.54 18.27 -24.94
CA ILE A 373 23.07 17.79 -26.22
C ILE A 373 23.65 16.40 -26.00
N PHE A 374 23.15 15.41 -26.73
CA PHE A 374 23.55 14.01 -26.62
C PHE A 374 24.07 13.51 -27.97
N ASN A 375 25.38 13.26 -28.09
CA ASN A 375 25.96 12.72 -29.32
C ASN A 375 26.00 11.19 -29.29
N SER A 376 24.99 10.58 -29.92
CA SER A 376 24.85 9.12 -30.10
C SER A 376 25.11 8.65 -31.54
N ALA A 377 25.60 9.53 -32.42
CA ALA A 377 25.83 9.17 -33.81
C ALA A 377 26.98 8.16 -33.96
N LEU A 378 26.75 7.16 -34.82
CA LEU A 378 27.66 6.06 -35.06
C LEU A 378 27.71 5.76 -36.56
N VAL A 379 28.92 5.81 -37.10
CA VAL A 379 29.28 5.27 -38.42
C VAL A 379 30.53 4.43 -38.21
N LEU A 380 30.54 3.23 -38.77
CA LEU A 380 31.64 2.27 -38.65
C LEU A 380 32.24 1.97 -40.03
N ARG A 381 33.56 1.90 -40.06
CA ARG A 381 34.40 1.50 -41.19
C ARG A 381 35.55 0.65 -40.64
N ASP A 382 35.17 -0.51 -40.15
CA ASP A 382 36.09 -1.42 -39.47
C ASP A 382 36.98 -2.09 -40.52
N ALA A 383 38.29 -1.92 -40.36
CA ALA A 383 39.32 -2.50 -41.19
C ALA A 383 40.66 -2.44 -40.45
N PHE A 384 41.56 -3.41 -40.69
CA PHE A 384 42.92 -3.31 -40.18
C PHE A 384 43.62 -2.08 -40.72
N MET A 385 44.62 -1.56 -40.00
CA MET A 385 45.31 -0.33 -40.38
C MET A 385 45.91 -0.38 -41.80
N SER A 386 46.29 -1.58 -42.27
CA SER A 386 46.76 -1.82 -43.64
C SER A 386 45.72 -1.49 -44.71
N ASP A 387 44.44 -1.63 -44.39
CA ASP A 387 43.30 -1.47 -45.31
C ASP A 387 42.49 -0.20 -45.01
N GLN A 388 42.93 0.61 -44.04
CA GLN A 388 42.31 1.89 -43.72
C GLN A 388 42.71 2.96 -44.72
N THR A 389 41.76 3.82 -45.07
CA THR A 389 42.00 5.01 -45.92
C THR A 389 41.66 6.30 -45.19
N ALA A 390 42.16 7.44 -45.69
CA ALA A 390 41.83 8.75 -45.12
C ALA A 390 40.32 9.02 -45.12
N GLU A 391 39.62 8.60 -46.19
CA GLU A 391 38.17 8.74 -46.34
C GLU A 391 37.44 7.92 -45.29
N SER A 392 37.86 6.67 -45.05
CA SER A 392 37.26 5.82 -44.01
C SER A 392 37.47 6.38 -42.60
N PHE A 393 38.62 7.02 -42.34
CA PHE A 393 38.87 7.75 -41.09
C PHE A 393 37.94 8.97 -40.97
N GLN A 394 37.81 9.76 -42.04
CA GLN A 394 36.96 10.93 -42.07
C GLN A 394 35.50 10.56 -41.82
N GLU A 395 34.96 9.55 -42.51
CA GLU A 395 33.56 9.10 -42.34
C GLU A 395 33.21 8.69 -40.90
N VAL A 396 34.17 8.10 -40.17
CA VAL A 396 34.01 7.71 -38.76
C VAL A 396 34.22 8.89 -37.81
N CYS A 397 35.16 9.79 -38.13
CA CYS A 397 35.47 10.96 -37.31
C CYS A 397 34.39 12.05 -37.39
N ASP A 398 33.80 12.26 -38.55
CA ASP A 398 32.83 13.33 -38.80
C ASP A 398 31.70 13.35 -37.75
N PRO A 399 30.87 12.29 -37.58
CA PRO A 399 29.74 12.32 -36.66
C PRO A 399 30.14 12.36 -35.17
N LYS A 400 31.41 12.08 -34.84
CA LYS A 400 31.90 12.00 -33.45
C LYS A 400 32.86 13.13 -33.12
N ALA A 401 34.05 13.14 -33.70
CA ALA A 401 35.07 14.13 -33.45
C ALA A 401 34.67 15.52 -33.96
N VAL A 402 34.35 15.65 -35.25
CA VAL A 402 34.08 16.97 -35.87
C VAL A 402 32.78 17.57 -35.34
N ALA A 403 31.70 16.78 -35.34
CA ALA A 403 30.42 17.18 -34.78
C ALA A 403 30.53 17.66 -33.32
N THR A 404 31.25 16.92 -32.48
CA THR A 404 31.41 17.29 -31.06
C THR A 404 32.21 18.57 -30.88
N LYS A 405 33.27 18.79 -31.67
CA LYS A 405 34.03 20.06 -31.65
C LYS A 405 33.15 21.26 -32.05
N ASN A 406 32.36 21.12 -33.11
CA ASN A 406 31.45 22.18 -33.55
C ASN A 406 30.40 22.49 -32.48
N LEU A 407 29.77 21.44 -31.93
CA LEU A 407 28.75 21.59 -30.89
C LEU A 407 29.32 22.16 -29.60
N ASP A 408 30.56 21.81 -29.22
CA ASP A 408 31.25 22.42 -28.08
C ASP A 408 31.41 23.93 -28.29
N GLU A 409 32.02 24.35 -29.41
CA GLU A 409 32.27 25.76 -29.68
C GLU A 409 30.98 26.59 -29.73
N LEU A 410 29.94 26.06 -30.37
CA LEU A 410 28.67 26.76 -30.53
C LEU A 410 27.83 26.75 -29.26
N SER A 411 27.78 25.63 -28.52
CA SER A 411 27.00 25.54 -27.29
C SER A 411 27.49 26.50 -26.21
N ARG A 412 28.80 26.78 -26.15
CA ARG A 412 29.38 27.79 -25.26
C ARG A 412 28.82 29.20 -25.50
N LYS A 413 28.41 29.50 -26.74
CA LYS A 413 27.91 30.82 -27.16
C LYS A 413 26.39 30.88 -27.14
N LEU A 414 25.72 29.82 -27.59
CA LEU A 414 24.29 29.81 -27.88
C LEU A 414 23.44 29.10 -26.82
N CYS A 415 24.04 28.35 -25.88
CA CYS A 415 23.31 27.52 -24.92
C CYS A 415 23.71 27.83 -23.46
N PRO A 416 23.39 29.03 -22.93
CA PRO A 416 23.77 29.43 -21.57
C PRO A 416 23.09 28.61 -20.46
N SER A 417 21.97 27.95 -20.77
CA SER A 417 21.16 27.16 -19.84
C SER A 417 21.34 25.64 -20.01
N LEU A 418 22.45 25.23 -20.62
CA LEU A 418 22.77 23.82 -20.88
C LEU A 418 23.08 23.10 -19.56
N ASP A 419 22.39 21.98 -19.30
CA ASP A 419 22.62 21.13 -18.12
C ASP A 419 23.45 19.87 -18.46
N HIS A 420 23.38 19.41 -19.72
CA HIS A 420 23.98 18.16 -20.15
C HIS A 420 24.70 18.28 -21.49
N PHE A 421 25.97 17.90 -21.55
CA PHE A 421 26.72 17.67 -22.79
C PHE A 421 27.31 16.26 -22.76
N VAL A 422 26.64 15.32 -23.44
CA VAL A 422 26.94 13.89 -23.31
C VAL A 422 27.40 13.32 -24.65
N CYS A 423 28.57 12.70 -24.67
CA CYS A 423 29.11 12.01 -25.84
C CYS A 423 29.24 10.51 -25.53
N PHE A 424 28.66 9.66 -26.37
CA PHE A 424 28.76 8.22 -26.19
C PHE A 424 30.06 7.69 -26.83
N SER A 425 31.04 7.37 -25.98
CA SER A 425 32.31 6.71 -26.35
C SER A 425 32.15 5.17 -26.36
N SER A 426 33.27 4.45 -26.39
CA SER A 426 33.35 2.99 -26.37
C SER A 426 34.63 2.52 -25.69
N ILE A 427 34.60 1.33 -25.07
CA ILE A 427 35.79 0.70 -24.48
C ILE A 427 36.91 0.44 -25.50
N SER A 428 36.57 0.41 -26.81
CA SER A 428 37.55 0.36 -27.90
C SER A 428 38.54 1.54 -27.88
N CYS A 429 38.16 2.69 -27.33
CA CYS A 429 39.08 3.82 -27.09
C CYS A 429 40.09 3.49 -25.98
N GLY A 430 39.62 2.90 -24.87
CA GLY A 430 40.46 2.65 -23.69
C GLY A 430 41.37 1.43 -23.81
N ARG A 431 40.86 0.29 -24.30
CA ARG A 431 41.65 -0.97 -24.42
C ARG A 431 42.18 -1.25 -25.82
N GLY A 432 41.74 -0.47 -26.81
CA GLY A 432 41.92 -0.81 -28.21
C GLY A 432 40.96 -1.92 -28.67
N ASN A 433 40.67 -1.93 -29.97
CA ASN A 433 40.01 -3.04 -30.63
C ASN A 433 40.59 -3.19 -32.04
N ALA A 434 40.96 -4.42 -32.41
CA ALA A 434 41.58 -4.69 -33.71
C ALA A 434 40.58 -4.35 -34.83
N GLY A 435 41.05 -3.62 -35.85
CA GLY A 435 40.20 -3.17 -36.96
C GLY A 435 39.45 -1.85 -36.71
N GLN A 436 39.61 -1.21 -35.55
CA GLN A 436 38.86 -0.02 -35.15
C GLN A 436 39.75 1.18 -34.79
N THR A 437 40.89 1.36 -35.46
CA THR A 437 41.82 2.46 -35.20
C THR A 437 41.19 3.84 -35.43
N ASN A 438 40.42 3.99 -36.50
CA ASN A 438 39.61 5.18 -36.80
C ASN A 438 38.53 5.46 -35.74
N TYR A 439 37.81 4.43 -35.30
CA TYR A 439 36.76 4.53 -34.30
C TYR A 439 37.32 4.88 -32.91
N GLY A 440 38.43 4.26 -32.51
CA GLY A 440 39.17 4.59 -31.30
C GLY A 440 39.62 6.05 -31.28
N PHE A 441 40.23 6.52 -32.38
CA PHE A 441 40.63 7.92 -32.53
C PHE A 441 39.45 8.89 -32.40
N ALA A 442 38.35 8.65 -33.12
CA ALA A 442 37.18 9.52 -33.10
C ALA A 442 36.54 9.64 -31.70
N ASN A 443 36.51 8.53 -30.95
CA ASN A 443 36.00 8.50 -29.59
C ASN A 443 36.91 9.25 -28.62
N SER A 444 38.23 9.06 -28.70
CA SER A 444 39.19 9.74 -27.84
C SER A 444 39.12 11.27 -28.00
N VAL A 445 38.87 11.77 -29.22
CA VAL A 445 38.65 13.21 -29.43
C VAL A 445 37.46 13.74 -28.61
N MET A 446 36.35 12.99 -28.53
CA MET A 446 35.21 13.42 -27.71
C MET A 446 35.56 13.42 -26.22
N GLU A 447 36.33 12.44 -25.75
CA GLU A 447 36.79 12.38 -24.36
C GLU A 447 37.62 13.61 -23.99
N MET A 448 38.52 14.05 -24.88
CA MET A 448 39.31 15.26 -24.67
C MET A 448 38.45 16.53 -24.65
N VAL A 449 37.42 16.62 -25.51
CA VAL A 449 36.49 17.76 -25.51
C VAL A 449 35.70 17.79 -24.20
N CYS A 450 35.14 16.67 -23.76
CA CYS A 450 34.39 16.60 -22.50
C CYS A 450 35.28 16.91 -21.28
N GLU A 451 36.53 16.44 -21.27
CA GLU A 451 37.48 16.76 -20.21
C GLU A 451 37.76 18.28 -20.16
N GLN A 452 37.99 18.90 -21.32
CA GLN A 452 38.23 20.34 -21.39
C GLN A 452 37.00 21.13 -20.94
N ARG A 453 35.79 20.76 -21.38
CA ARG A 453 34.54 21.37 -20.91
C ARG A 453 34.42 21.30 -19.40
N LYS A 454 34.74 20.16 -18.80
CA LYS A 454 34.69 19.99 -17.34
C LYS A 454 35.69 20.89 -16.62
N ARG A 455 36.91 21.04 -17.14
CA ARG A 455 37.92 21.97 -16.61
C ARG A 455 37.45 23.42 -16.68
N ASP A 456 36.68 23.76 -17.72
CA ASP A 456 36.09 25.09 -17.91
C ASP A 456 34.80 25.32 -17.09
N GLY A 457 34.40 24.36 -16.24
CA GLY A 457 33.19 24.46 -15.41
C GLY A 457 31.87 24.22 -16.15
N LEU A 458 31.93 23.70 -17.38
CA LEU A 458 30.77 23.37 -18.20
C LEU A 458 30.31 21.92 -17.97
N PRO A 459 29.02 21.60 -18.29
CA PRO A 459 28.54 20.23 -18.30
C PRO A 459 29.16 19.41 -19.42
#